data_AF-A0A4R6ZIZ0-F1
#
_entry.id   AF-A0A4R6ZIZ0-F1
#
_cell.length_a   1.000
_cell.length_b   1.000
_cell.length_c   1.000
_cell.angle_alpha   90.00
_cell.angle_beta   90.00
_cell.angle_gamma   90.00
#
_symmetry.space_group_name_H-M   'P 1'
#
loop_
_entity.id
_entity.type
_entity.pdbx_description
1 polymer ?
#
loop_
_entity_poly.entity_id
_entity_poly.type
_entity_poly.pdbx_seq_one_letter_code
_entity_poly.pdbx_strand_id
1 'polypeptide(L)'
;MRKKVLATITAASIATSTVMSPVSVFAQSVKQAEGTVDVAEAEAYDYSNLLKNKEFKINPDKTLDHWKLGWPNKSNSTLSLTGENELMHTYKDGSGATLIGKFKSMEEGSGGSGFVYTATRDQKGEDPYHTRENSIKFTQKVDMLSSESLVLRFSARASQPNGEKLSKPNSAKIKMTFFDNQYVYNMINSTEFQEYTTYVKYNAKKELVFEAIAGNLQYEDVKLEVKDLRLVSIKEEERVIVEGIASVNALFKEDNPVNTIKETITQADIDAAQAKVDAIKDNPATTAELQAHVDKAQAEFDAKKEAEAADKGQQAIAGFLVNQLYQNNNPATDAIKATTNQAAIDEAQAQIDKLLPSAVKTDLQNKLNRAQELLDAQKAVDIAVNELFEGNNPANKIKETVTQADIDAAQAKVDKVTDPAKKAELQAHIDKAQAEFDAKKEAEAADKEQQLIAGFLVNQLYQDNNPATDAIKATTTQATIDTA
;
A
#
# COMPACT_ATOMS: atom_id res chain seq x y z
N MET A 1 5.74 -13.17 63.65
CA MET A 1 6.91 -14.02 63.30
C MET A 1 6.73 -14.39 61.83
N ARG A 2 7.62 -14.17 60.86
CA ARG A 2 9.08 -14.03 60.75
C ARG A 2 9.38 -12.83 59.82
N LYS A 3 10.09 -11.80 60.29
CA LYS A 3 11.53 -11.51 60.16
C LYS A 3 12.00 -11.08 58.76
N LYS A 4 12.15 -9.75 58.65
CA LYS A 4 13.05 -8.90 57.85
C LYS A 4 14.26 -9.60 57.21
N VAL A 5 14.61 -9.18 55.97
CA VAL A 5 15.88 -8.49 55.70
C VAL A 5 15.63 -7.36 54.71
N LEU A 6 16.12 -6.19 55.11
CA LEU A 6 16.19 -4.90 54.43
C LEU A 6 17.57 -4.83 53.77
N ALA A 7 17.70 -4.34 52.54
CA ALA A 7 18.99 -3.85 52.04
C ALA A 7 18.76 -2.67 51.08
N THR A 8 19.03 -1.50 51.63
CA THR A 8 19.14 -0.17 51.04
C THR A 8 20.35 -0.10 50.11
N ILE A 9 20.21 0.44 48.90
CA ILE A 9 21.31 1.16 48.22
C ILE A 9 20.72 2.39 47.52
N THR A 10 21.07 3.55 48.05
CA THR A 10 20.99 4.86 47.43
C THR A 10 22.30 5.12 46.69
N ALA A 11 22.25 5.54 45.42
CA ALA A 11 22.96 6.72 44.90
C ALA A 11 23.24 6.67 43.38
N ALA A 12 23.13 7.88 42.80
CA ALA A 12 23.81 8.41 41.62
C ALA A 12 23.23 8.11 40.22
N SER A 13 22.47 9.10 39.77
CA SER A 13 22.24 9.51 38.39
C SER A 13 23.51 9.58 37.52
N ILE A 14 23.48 8.98 36.33
CA ILE A 14 24.16 9.50 35.13
C ILE A 14 23.22 9.27 33.94
N ALA A 15 22.90 10.35 33.24
CA ALA A 15 22.19 10.33 31.98
C ALA A 15 23.08 9.77 30.86
N THR A 16 22.53 8.92 30.00
CA THR A 16 22.69 8.99 28.53
C THR A 16 21.77 7.96 27.90
N SER A 17 20.96 8.45 26.97
CA SER A 17 20.08 7.68 26.10
C SER A 17 20.87 6.84 25.10
N THR A 18 20.48 5.57 24.93
CA THR A 18 20.46 4.91 23.61
C THR A 18 19.63 3.64 23.74
N VAL A 19 18.51 3.63 23.02
CA VAL A 19 17.54 2.53 22.97
C VAL A 19 18.16 1.42 22.13
N MET A 20 18.32 0.24 22.74
CA MET A 20 18.67 -0.99 22.04
C MET A 20 17.48 -1.48 21.19
N SER A 21 17.82 -2.01 20.04
CA SER A 21 17.04 -2.52 18.91
C SER A 21 15.87 -3.45 19.26
N PRO A 22 14.90 -3.63 18.34
CA PRO A 22 14.29 -4.92 18.12
C PRO A 22 14.96 -5.65 16.94
N VAL A 23 15.53 -6.81 17.25
CA VAL A 23 15.90 -7.87 16.33
C VAL A 23 14.64 -8.31 15.59
N SER A 24 14.61 -8.17 14.25
CA SER A 24 13.53 -8.72 13.44
C SER A 24 13.79 -10.20 13.19
N VAL A 25 13.12 -11.05 13.97
CA VAL A 25 13.05 -12.50 13.78
C VAL A 25 11.81 -12.80 12.94
N PHE A 26 11.96 -13.02 11.64
CA PHE A 26 11.03 -13.81 10.83
C PHE A 26 11.79 -14.54 9.71
N ALA A 27 12.59 -15.51 10.11
CA ALA A 27 12.94 -16.62 9.23
C ALA A 27 11.89 -17.72 9.46
N GLN A 28 10.84 -17.74 8.64
CA GLN A 28 9.99 -18.91 8.48
C GLN A 28 10.01 -19.36 7.03
N SER A 29 10.47 -20.60 6.88
CA SER A 29 10.69 -21.36 5.67
C SER A 29 9.43 -21.50 4.81
N VAL A 30 9.51 -21.07 3.56
CA VAL A 30 8.65 -21.57 2.48
C VAL A 30 9.51 -22.49 1.61
N LYS A 31 9.26 -23.80 1.69
CA LYS A 31 9.70 -24.74 0.66
C LYS A 31 8.86 -24.46 -0.58
N GLN A 32 9.49 -23.96 -1.64
CA GLN A 32 8.90 -23.94 -2.97
C GLN A 32 9.87 -24.58 -3.97
N ALA A 33 9.27 -25.17 -5.00
CA ALA A 33 9.74 -26.31 -5.76
C ALA A 33 11.06 -26.09 -6.52
N GLU A 34 11.75 -27.21 -6.69
CA GLU A 34 12.89 -27.41 -7.57
C GLU A 34 12.60 -26.87 -8.98
N GLY A 35 13.38 -25.85 -9.35
CA GLY A 35 13.43 -25.27 -10.67
C GLY A 35 14.70 -24.45 -10.73
N THR A 36 15.82 -25.10 -10.95
CA THR A 36 17.11 -24.46 -11.22
C THR A 36 16.97 -23.62 -12.49
N VAL A 37 16.69 -22.33 -12.33
CA VAL A 37 17.09 -21.32 -13.30
C VAL A 37 18.50 -20.93 -12.89
N ASP A 38 19.48 -21.26 -13.72
CA ASP A 38 20.80 -20.62 -13.69
C ASP A 38 20.59 -19.12 -13.89
N VAL A 39 20.31 -18.41 -12.79
CA VAL A 39 20.51 -16.97 -12.75
C VAL A 39 22.01 -16.83 -12.64
N ALA A 40 22.67 -16.68 -13.79
CA ALA A 40 24.00 -16.13 -13.84
C ALA A 40 23.99 -14.94 -12.88
N GLU A 41 24.83 -15.03 -11.85
CA GLU A 41 25.02 -14.04 -10.81
C GLU A 41 25.49 -12.76 -11.52
N ALA A 42 24.53 -11.98 -12.02
CA ALA A 42 24.75 -10.67 -12.55
C ALA A 42 25.06 -9.84 -11.31
N GLU A 43 26.34 -9.77 -10.95
CA GLU A 43 26.84 -8.74 -10.06
C GLU A 43 26.15 -7.45 -10.45
N ALA A 44 25.34 -6.89 -9.55
CA ALA A 44 24.66 -5.63 -9.78
C ALA A 44 25.76 -4.59 -10.03
N TYR A 45 26.01 -4.29 -11.31
CA TYR A 45 27.03 -3.32 -11.68
C TYR A 45 26.66 -2.01 -11.02
N ASP A 46 27.54 -1.52 -10.13
CA ASP A 46 27.37 -0.20 -9.54
C ASP A 46 27.65 0.85 -10.62
N TYR A 47 26.62 1.18 -11.38
CA TYR A 47 26.68 2.18 -12.43
C TYR A 47 27.04 3.57 -11.90
N SER A 48 26.95 3.79 -10.59
CA SER A 48 27.39 5.04 -9.94
C SER A 48 28.92 5.17 -9.87
N ASN A 49 29.67 4.08 -9.99
CA ASN A 49 31.12 4.13 -10.17
C ASN A 49 31.70 2.87 -10.84
N LEU A 50 32.07 3.01 -12.10
CA LEU A 50 32.66 1.97 -12.94
C LEU A 50 34.16 1.71 -12.67
N LEU A 51 34.79 2.38 -11.71
CA LEU A 51 36.20 2.16 -11.35
C LEU A 51 36.38 0.89 -10.52
N LYS A 52 37.34 0.07 -10.94
CA LYS A 52 37.78 -1.12 -10.21
C LYS A 52 38.85 -0.69 -9.19
N ASN A 53 38.51 -0.66 -7.91
CA ASN A 53 39.35 -0.20 -6.79
C ASN A 53 39.60 1.33 -6.70
N LYS A 54 39.06 1.92 -5.63
CA LYS A 54 39.10 3.37 -5.32
C LYS A 54 40.14 3.73 -4.25
N GLU A 55 40.70 2.74 -3.55
CA GLU A 55 41.54 2.90 -2.36
C GLU A 55 42.98 3.30 -2.69
N PHE A 56 43.40 3.15 -3.95
CA PHE A 56 44.77 3.45 -4.37
C PHE A 56 45.82 2.71 -3.53
N LYS A 57 45.48 1.52 -3.03
CA LYS A 57 46.27 0.76 -2.08
C LYS A 57 47.65 0.40 -2.65
N ILE A 58 48.69 0.78 -1.94
CA ILE A 58 50.08 0.47 -2.29
C ILE A 58 50.44 -0.90 -1.73
N ASN A 59 50.90 -1.78 -2.61
CA ASN A 59 51.39 -3.10 -2.25
C ASN A 59 52.87 -3.07 -1.86
N PRO A 60 53.36 -4.02 -1.04
CA PRO A 60 54.77 -4.14 -0.67
C PRO A 60 55.74 -4.28 -1.87
N ASP A 61 55.24 -4.77 -3.01
CA ASP A 61 55.99 -4.89 -4.26
C ASP A 61 56.02 -3.58 -5.09
N LYS A 62 55.51 -2.48 -4.51
CA LYS A 62 55.45 -1.14 -5.11
C LYS A 62 54.44 -1.01 -6.25
N THR A 63 53.49 -1.93 -6.35
CA THR A 63 52.35 -1.84 -7.28
C THR A 63 51.11 -1.26 -6.60
N LEU A 64 50.11 -0.90 -7.41
CA LEU A 64 48.76 -0.61 -6.92
C LEU A 64 47.80 -1.61 -7.54
N ASP A 65 46.86 -2.09 -6.74
CA ASP A 65 45.78 -2.95 -7.21
C ASP A 65 44.96 -2.25 -8.30
N HIS A 66 44.77 -2.91 -9.44
CA HIS A 66 44.01 -2.44 -10.60
C HIS A 66 44.52 -1.16 -11.30
N TRP A 67 45.63 -0.58 -10.82
CA TRP A 67 46.23 0.62 -11.38
C TRP A 67 47.67 0.37 -11.82
N LYS A 68 47.93 0.59 -13.11
CA LYS A 68 49.29 0.64 -13.64
C LYS A 68 49.88 2.04 -13.43
N LEU A 69 51.00 2.10 -12.70
CA LEU A 69 51.73 3.34 -12.43
C LEU A 69 52.77 3.70 -13.52
N GLY A 70 52.87 4.99 -13.80
CA GLY A 70 53.93 5.60 -14.60
C GLY A 70 54.38 6.95 -14.04
N TRP A 71 55.60 7.37 -14.40
CA TRP A 71 56.18 8.66 -14.02
C TRP A 71 57.24 9.07 -15.05
N PRO A 72 57.67 10.35 -15.08
CA PRO A 72 58.68 10.84 -16.02
C PRO A 72 60.01 10.11 -15.86
N ASN A 73 60.75 9.94 -16.97
CA ASN A 73 62.10 9.35 -16.98
C ASN A 73 62.21 8.03 -16.18
N LYS A 74 61.20 7.18 -16.28
CA LYS A 74 61.09 5.93 -15.49
C LYS A 74 62.34 5.06 -15.53
N SER A 75 63.04 4.98 -16.67
CA SER A 75 64.29 4.21 -16.82
C SER A 75 65.47 4.76 -16.00
N ASN A 76 65.46 6.06 -15.70
CA ASN A 76 66.50 6.77 -14.95
C ASN A 76 66.03 7.15 -13.54
N SER A 77 64.86 6.66 -13.12
CA SER A 77 64.30 6.94 -11.80
C SER A 77 64.57 5.81 -10.82
N THR A 78 64.72 6.15 -9.54
CA THR A 78 64.62 5.14 -8.47
C THR A 78 63.21 5.14 -7.89
N LEU A 79 62.71 3.96 -7.49
CA LEU A 79 61.41 3.80 -6.84
C LEU A 79 61.58 3.09 -5.49
N SER A 80 61.09 3.71 -4.42
CA SER A 80 61.19 3.22 -3.05
C SER A 80 59.89 3.38 -2.29
N LEU A 81 59.68 2.54 -1.27
CA LEU A 81 58.67 2.76 -0.24
C LEU A 81 59.30 3.65 0.83
N THR A 82 58.60 4.73 1.21
CA THR A 82 59.05 5.66 2.27
C THR A 82 58.17 5.61 3.52
N GLY A 83 57.12 4.78 3.49
CA GLY A 83 56.22 4.46 4.60
C GLY A 83 55.22 3.37 4.17
N GLU A 84 54.32 2.93 5.08
CA GLU A 84 53.37 1.83 4.82
C GLU A 84 52.41 2.11 3.64
N ASN A 85 52.13 3.38 3.35
CA ASN A 85 51.22 3.82 2.27
C ASN A 85 51.84 4.94 1.42
N GLU A 86 53.17 4.98 1.27
CA GLU A 86 53.86 6.03 0.49
C GLU A 86 54.91 5.46 -0.47
N LEU A 87 54.73 5.75 -1.76
CA LEU A 87 55.68 5.51 -2.83
C LEU A 87 56.44 6.80 -3.15
N MET A 88 57.75 6.69 -3.28
CA MET A 88 58.61 7.78 -3.72
C MET A 88 59.34 7.40 -5.00
N HIS A 89 59.25 8.24 -6.03
CA HIS A 89 60.10 8.17 -7.20
C HIS A 89 61.02 9.38 -7.29
N THR A 90 62.28 9.16 -7.67
CA THR A 90 63.26 10.23 -7.85
C THR A 90 63.96 10.11 -9.18
N TYR A 91 64.24 11.23 -9.84
CA TYR A 91 65.09 11.26 -11.04
C TYR A 91 65.87 12.57 -11.09
N LYS A 92 67.00 12.55 -11.81
CA LYS A 92 67.76 13.77 -12.09
C LYS A 92 67.28 14.41 -13.38
N ASP A 93 66.98 15.71 -13.35
CA ASP A 93 66.68 16.46 -14.56
C ASP A 93 67.96 16.79 -15.35
N GLY A 94 67.80 17.44 -16.52
CA GLY A 94 68.93 17.80 -17.38
C GLY A 94 69.89 18.81 -16.77
N SER A 95 69.50 19.52 -15.69
CA SER A 95 70.39 20.41 -14.92
C SER A 95 71.15 19.66 -13.81
N GLY A 96 70.87 18.36 -13.62
CA GLY A 96 71.44 17.56 -12.54
C GLY A 96 70.72 17.69 -11.20
N ALA A 97 69.64 18.47 -11.11
CA ALA A 97 68.83 18.60 -9.91
C ALA A 97 67.96 17.35 -9.70
N THR A 98 67.70 17.00 -8.44
CA THR A 98 66.86 15.87 -8.08
C THR A 98 65.42 16.31 -7.97
N LEU A 99 64.56 15.70 -8.80
CA LEU A 99 63.12 15.79 -8.69
C LEU A 99 62.62 14.61 -7.87
N ILE A 100 61.81 14.91 -6.85
CA ILE A 100 61.26 13.93 -5.91
C ILE A 100 59.74 13.98 -6.06
N GLY A 101 59.12 12.86 -6.39
CA GLY A 101 57.68 12.69 -6.39
C GLY A 101 57.30 11.69 -5.31
N LYS A 102 56.31 12.04 -4.50
CA LYS A 102 55.77 11.19 -3.43
C LYS A 102 54.28 11.02 -3.64
N PHE A 103 53.86 9.78 -3.75
CA PHE A 103 52.49 9.37 -3.85
C PHE A 103 52.09 8.66 -2.56
N LYS A 104 51.04 9.13 -1.92
CA LYS A 104 50.52 8.56 -0.67
C LYS A 104 49.04 8.27 -0.81
N SER A 105 48.62 7.05 -0.50
CA SER A 105 47.20 6.68 -0.46
C SER A 105 46.52 7.38 0.73
N MET A 106 45.28 7.83 0.56
CA MET A 106 44.47 8.35 1.67
C MET A 106 43.68 7.21 2.31
N GLU A 107 43.70 7.11 3.63
CA GLU A 107 42.93 6.10 4.37
C GLU A 107 41.45 6.49 4.50
N GLU A 108 40.58 5.49 4.43
CA GLU A 108 39.11 5.59 4.36
C GLU A 108 38.47 6.46 5.46
N GLY A 109 39.08 6.51 6.65
CA GLY A 109 38.56 7.24 7.82
C GLY A 109 38.58 8.78 7.71
N SER A 110 39.07 9.34 6.61
CA SER A 110 39.20 10.79 6.38
C SER A 110 38.18 11.39 5.38
N GLY A 111 37.14 10.65 5.01
CA GLY A 111 36.04 11.14 4.16
C GLY A 111 36.26 10.93 2.67
N GLY A 112 36.79 9.77 2.29
CA GLY A 112 36.86 9.29 0.89
C GLY A 112 38.17 8.59 0.53
N SER A 113 38.10 7.65 -0.41
CA SER A 113 39.25 6.95 -0.99
C SER A 113 39.94 7.84 -2.04
N GLY A 114 41.25 8.04 -1.94
CA GLY A 114 41.96 9.05 -2.74
C GLY A 114 43.49 8.97 -2.59
N PHE A 115 44.18 10.02 -3.02
CA PHE A 115 45.63 10.10 -2.92
C PHE A 115 46.16 11.53 -2.74
N VAL A 116 47.34 11.61 -2.12
CA VAL A 116 48.17 12.81 -2.06
C VAL A 116 49.36 12.60 -2.98
N TYR A 117 49.61 13.57 -3.86
CA TYR A 117 50.83 13.65 -4.65
C TYR A 117 51.61 14.90 -4.26
N THR A 118 52.80 14.71 -3.69
CA THR A 118 53.73 15.79 -3.37
C THR A 118 54.92 15.73 -4.32
N ALA A 119 55.35 16.86 -4.85
CA ALA A 119 56.56 16.93 -5.64
C ALA A 119 57.44 18.10 -5.22
N THR A 120 58.74 17.84 -5.16
CA THR A 120 59.77 18.81 -4.81
C THR A 120 60.94 18.74 -5.77
N ARG A 121 61.72 19.82 -5.81
CA ARG A 121 62.99 19.91 -6.51
C ARG A 121 64.03 20.43 -5.52
N ASP A 122 65.13 19.70 -5.36
CA ASP A 122 66.19 20.00 -4.39
C ASP A 122 66.92 21.33 -4.66
N GLN A 123 66.93 21.78 -5.91
CA GLN A 123 67.48 23.06 -6.33
C GLN A 123 66.37 23.97 -6.86
N LYS A 124 66.36 25.25 -6.46
CA LYS A 124 65.40 26.27 -6.92
C LYS A 124 66.12 27.32 -7.78
N GLY A 125 65.44 27.89 -8.79
CA GLY A 125 66.03 28.93 -9.66
C GLY A 125 65.68 28.83 -11.15
N GLU A 126 65.91 29.91 -11.89
CA GLU A 126 65.63 29.99 -13.33
C GLU A 126 66.73 29.31 -14.16
N ASP A 127 66.33 28.28 -14.89
CA ASP A 127 67.10 27.56 -15.90
C ASP A 127 66.16 27.39 -17.11
N PRO A 128 66.45 28.05 -18.24
CA PRO A 128 65.53 28.15 -19.37
C PRO A 128 65.39 26.85 -20.18
N TYR A 129 66.14 25.78 -19.90
CA TYR A 129 66.26 24.65 -20.83
C TYR A 129 65.53 23.35 -20.46
N HIS A 130 64.87 23.24 -19.30
CA HIS A 130 64.42 21.93 -18.80
C HIS A 130 62.95 21.88 -18.36
N THR A 131 62.27 20.77 -18.65
CA THR A 131 60.89 20.50 -18.21
C THR A 131 60.84 20.35 -16.70
N ARG A 132 60.27 21.34 -16.02
CA ARG A 132 60.22 21.46 -14.56
C ARG A 132 58.93 20.89 -13.98
N GLU A 133 58.58 19.69 -14.44
CA GLU A 133 57.38 18.99 -14.01
C GLU A 133 57.76 17.62 -13.46
N ASN A 134 57.06 17.23 -12.40
CA ASN A 134 57.07 15.86 -11.93
C ASN A 134 55.64 15.37 -11.88
N SER A 135 55.42 14.09 -12.19
CA SER A 135 54.09 13.54 -12.24
C SER A 135 54.02 12.09 -11.82
N ILE A 136 52.80 11.67 -11.48
CA ILE A 136 52.44 10.27 -11.36
C ILE A 136 51.19 10.00 -12.20
N LYS A 137 51.28 8.98 -13.05
CA LYS A 137 50.26 8.56 -14.00
C LYS A 137 49.64 7.25 -13.55
N PHE A 138 48.32 7.20 -13.64
CA PHE A 138 47.49 6.05 -13.34
C PHE A 138 46.82 5.58 -14.62
N THR A 139 46.82 4.27 -14.84
CA THR A 139 46.17 3.64 -15.99
C THR A 139 45.41 2.42 -15.53
N GLN A 140 44.13 2.36 -15.87
CA GLN A 140 43.25 1.24 -15.57
C GLN A 140 42.50 0.82 -16.84
N LYS A 141 42.36 -0.48 -17.07
CA LYS A 141 41.48 -0.99 -18.11
C LYS A 141 40.02 -0.87 -17.67
N VAL A 142 39.17 -0.37 -18.55
CA VAL A 142 37.73 -0.24 -18.31
C VAL A 142 37.01 -1.02 -19.40
N ASP A 143 36.50 -2.20 -19.03
CA ASP A 143 35.97 -3.19 -19.98
C ASP A 143 34.70 -2.72 -20.71
N MET A 144 33.94 -1.79 -20.11
CA MET A 144 32.62 -1.31 -20.57
C MET A 144 32.65 -0.16 -21.59
N LEU A 145 33.82 0.20 -22.14
CA LEU A 145 33.97 1.38 -23.02
C LEU A 145 33.46 1.17 -24.47
N SER A 146 32.24 0.66 -24.65
CA SER A 146 31.53 0.73 -25.93
C SER A 146 30.37 1.73 -25.85
N SER A 147 30.49 2.84 -26.57
CA SER A 147 29.43 3.82 -26.92
C SER A 147 28.76 4.67 -25.83
N GLU A 148 29.09 4.55 -24.55
CA GLU A 148 28.45 5.37 -23.49
C GLU A 148 29.21 6.67 -23.20
N SER A 149 28.46 7.76 -22.99
CA SER A 149 28.98 9.06 -22.55
C SER A 149 29.45 8.97 -21.09
N LEU A 150 30.70 8.53 -20.89
CA LEU A 150 31.28 8.45 -19.56
C LEU A 150 31.88 9.77 -19.09
N VAL A 151 31.86 9.99 -17.79
CA VAL A 151 32.45 11.17 -17.13
C VAL A 151 33.26 10.72 -15.92
N LEU A 152 34.45 11.31 -15.77
CA LEU A 152 35.23 11.22 -14.55
C LEU A 152 34.87 12.41 -13.65
N ARG A 153 34.42 12.12 -12.43
CA ARG A 153 34.22 13.10 -11.35
C ARG A 153 35.27 12.87 -10.27
N PHE A 154 35.80 13.95 -9.70
CA PHE A 154 36.72 13.89 -8.57
C PHE A 154 36.75 15.21 -7.81
N SER A 155 37.10 15.15 -6.52
CA SER A 155 37.36 16.33 -5.71
C SER A 155 38.85 16.53 -5.54
N ALA A 156 39.36 17.74 -5.76
CA ALA A 156 40.78 18.03 -5.63
C ALA A 156 41.08 19.41 -5.03
N ARG A 157 42.23 19.52 -4.37
CA ARG A 157 42.84 20.77 -3.90
C ARG A 157 44.35 20.73 -4.07
N ALA A 158 44.98 21.89 -4.12
CA ALA A 158 46.42 22.00 -4.19
C ALA A 158 46.96 23.17 -3.39
N SER A 159 48.13 22.95 -2.79
CA SER A 159 48.85 23.91 -1.98
C SER A 159 50.35 23.60 -2.03
N GLN A 160 51.16 24.46 -1.44
CA GLN A 160 52.51 24.09 -1.04
C GLN A 160 52.45 23.12 0.15
N PRO A 161 53.51 22.34 0.44
CA PRO A 161 53.52 21.38 1.55
C PRO A 161 53.22 21.99 2.94
N ASN A 162 53.53 23.28 3.13
CA ASN A 162 53.22 24.06 4.34
C ASN A 162 51.74 24.54 4.42
N GLY A 163 50.92 24.25 3.39
CA GLY A 163 49.53 24.66 3.29
C GLY A 163 49.28 25.99 2.56
N GLU A 164 50.34 26.74 2.20
CA GLU A 164 50.20 28.01 1.49
C GLU A 164 49.68 27.81 0.06
N LYS A 165 49.04 28.85 -0.48
CA LYS A 165 48.56 28.85 -1.86
C LYS A 165 49.75 28.77 -2.84
N LEU A 166 49.57 28.03 -3.93
CA LEU A 166 50.53 27.99 -5.03
C LEU A 166 50.60 29.36 -5.73
N SER A 167 51.81 29.81 -6.00
CA SER A 167 52.15 31.10 -6.62
C SER A 167 51.91 31.11 -8.13
N LYS A 168 51.92 29.95 -8.81
CA LYS A 168 51.60 29.83 -10.23
C LYS A 168 50.32 29.01 -10.48
N PRO A 169 49.42 29.46 -11.37
CA PRO A 169 48.10 28.86 -11.59
C PRO A 169 48.11 27.54 -12.40
N ASN A 170 49.29 27.02 -12.76
CA ASN A 170 49.47 25.75 -13.46
C ASN A 170 50.46 24.81 -12.74
N SER A 171 50.79 25.12 -11.48
CA SER A 171 51.69 24.31 -10.64
C SER A 171 51.07 22.98 -10.21
N ALA A 172 49.74 22.88 -10.13
CA ALA A 172 49.06 21.63 -9.89
C ALA A 172 47.96 21.42 -10.93
N LYS A 173 47.97 20.27 -11.60
CA LYS A 173 46.97 19.92 -12.60
C LYS A 173 46.76 18.41 -12.68
N ILE A 174 45.53 18.00 -12.97
CA ILE A 174 45.20 16.64 -13.37
C ILE A 174 45.05 16.61 -14.88
N LYS A 175 45.89 15.83 -15.56
CA LYS A 175 45.80 15.58 -17.00
C LYS A 175 45.02 14.31 -17.24
N MET A 176 44.00 14.37 -18.09
CA MET A 176 43.33 13.18 -18.62
C MET A 176 43.72 12.98 -20.07
N THR A 177 44.09 11.75 -20.45
CA THR A 177 44.55 11.43 -21.81
C THR A 177 43.51 10.57 -22.55
N PHE A 178 43.24 10.95 -23.80
CA PHE A 178 42.25 10.35 -24.69
C PHE A 178 42.93 9.76 -25.95
N PHE A 179 42.14 9.30 -26.94
CA PHE A 179 42.63 8.87 -28.25
C PHE A 179 43.46 9.93 -28.98
N ASP A 180 44.33 9.50 -29.89
CA ASP A 180 45.23 10.36 -30.68
C ASP A 180 46.07 11.34 -29.86
N ASN A 181 46.40 10.95 -28.63
CA ASN A 181 47.19 11.77 -27.70
C ASN A 181 46.51 13.12 -27.35
N GLN A 182 45.20 13.24 -27.55
CA GLN A 182 44.43 14.36 -27.03
C GLN A 182 44.38 14.30 -25.50
N TYR A 183 44.35 15.45 -24.85
CA TYR A 183 44.27 15.52 -23.39
C TYR A 183 43.49 16.75 -22.93
N VAL A 184 42.98 16.69 -21.70
CA VAL A 184 42.39 17.82 -20.97
C VAL A 184 43.17 18.01 -19.68
N TYR A 185 43.43 19.26 -19.32
CA TYR A 185 44.01 19.64 -18.04
C TYR A 185 42.92 20.23 -17.14
N ASN A 186 42.75 19.67 -15.96
CA ASN A 186 42.04 20.28 -14.85
C ASN A 186 43.06 21.01 -13.98
N MET A 187 43.07 22.34 -14.01
CA MET A 187 43.96 23.17 -13.20
C MET A 187 43.45 23.23 -11.76
N ILE A 188 44.29 22.86 -10.79
CA ILE A 188 43.90 22.79 -9.38
C ILE A 188 44.53 23.97 -8.64
N ASN A 189 43.77 25.04 -8.46
CA ASN A 189 44.27 26.33 -7.95
C ASN A 189 43.72 26.72 -6.57
N SER A 190 42.88 25.87 -5.99
CA SER A 190 42.22 26.07 -4.71
C SER A 190 42.92 25.30 -3.60
N THR A 191 43.08 25.94 -2.44
CA THR A 191 43.50 25.28 -1.19
C THR A 191 42.35 24.50 -0.53
N GLU A 192 41.11 24.77 -0.94
CA GLU A 192 39.91 24.01 -0.57
C GLU A 192 39.56 22.99 -1.64
N PHE A 193 38.98 21.86 -1.23
CA PHE A 193 38.50 20.83 -2.14
C PHE A 193 37.40 21.38 -3.05
N GLN A 194 37.58 21.23 -4.36
CA GLN A 194 36.60 21.56 -5.39
C GLN A 194 36.31 20.32 -6.24
N GLU A 195 35.08 20.21 -6.73
CA GLU A 195 34.69 19.14 -7.65
C GLU A 195 35.09 19.49 -9.09
N TYR A 196 35.61 18.48 -9.79
CA TYR A 196 36.02 18.54 -11.18
C TYR A 196 35.34 17.42 -11.95
N THR A 197 34.87 17.77 -13.15
CA THR A 197 34.11 16.88 -14.02
C THR A 197 34.74 16.90 -15.40
N THR A 198 35.06 15.74 -15.95
CA THR A 198 35.68 15.64 -17.28
C THR A 198 35.07 14.50 -18.08
N TYR A 199 34.61 14.81 -19.29
CA TYR A 199 34.14 13.82 -20.25
C TYR A 199 35.26 12.87 -20.66
N VAL A 200 34.99 11.57 -20.56
CA VAL A 200 35.92 10.53 -20.99
C VAL A 200 35.66 10.25 -22.46
N LYS A 201 36.64 10.57 -23.31
CA LYS A 201 36.64 10.13 -24.71
C LYS A 201 37.32 8.78 -24.83
N TYR A 202 36.79 7.93 -25.71
CA TYR A 202 37.34 6.61 -26.01
C TYR A 202 38.83 6.69 -26.37
N ASN A 203 39.60 5.67 -26.02
CA ASN A 203 40.92 5.39 -26.61
C ASN A 203 40.96 3.96 -27.15
N ALA A 204 41.86 3.68 -28.11
CA ALA A 204 41.95 2.39 -28.79
C ALA A 204 42.16 1.19 -27.83
N LYS A 205 42.64 1.47 -26.62
CA LYS A 205 43.09 0.49 -25.63
C LYS A 205 42.05 0.23 -24.53
N LYS A 206 40.93 0.96 -24.53
CA LYS A 206 39.90 0.93 -23.47
C LYS A 206 40.50 1.19 -22.08
N GLU A 207 41.40 2.16 -22.00
CA GLU A 207 42.09 2.52 -20.75
C GLU A 207 41.62 3.88 -20.25
N LEU A 208 41.28 4.00 -18.97
CA LEU A 208 41.23 5.28 -18.29
C LEU A 208 42.66 5.68 -17.93
N VAL A 209 43.10 6.86 -18.41
CA VAL A 209 44.45 7.39 -18.16
C VAL A 209 44.35 8.79 -17.59
N PHE A 210 44.80 8.97 -16.35
CA PHE A 210 44.98 10.29 -15.77
C PHE A 210 46.33 10.42 -15.07
N GLU A 211 46.81 11.66 -14.96
CA GLU A 211 48.14 11.98 -14.48
C GLU A 211 48.07 13.21 -13.57
N ALA A 212 48.55 13.04 -12.33
CA ALA A 212 48.73 14.11 -11.38
C ALA A 212 50.08 14.79 -11.65
N ILE A 213 50.05 16.06 -12.04
CA ILE A 213 51.23 16.80 -12.47
C ILE A 213 51.47 17.96 -11.53
N ALA A 214 52.68 18.00 -11.00
CA ALA A 214 53.26 19.13 -10.29
C ALA A 214 54.22 19.86 -11.23
N GLY A 215 53.88 21.09 -11.60
CA GLY A 215 54.70 21.97 -12.43
C GLY A 215 55.34 23.10 -11.63
N ASN A 216 56.16 23.90 -12.30
CA ASN A 216 56.85 25.06 -11.73
C ASN A 216 57.73 24.74 -10.51
N LEU A 217 58.26 23.52 -10.45
CA LEU A 217 59.02 23.04 -9.28
C LEU A 217 60.33 23.81 -9.04
N GLN A 218 60.73 24.68 -9.96
CA GLN A 218 61.81 25.64 -9.75
C GLN A 218 61.48 26.78 -8.78
N TYR A 219 60.20 27.07 -8.58
CA TYR A 219 59.70 28.24 -7.83
C TYR A 219 59.06 27.80 -6.51
N GLU A 220 58.39 26.65 -6.52
CA GLU A 220 57.62 26.18 -5.37
C GLU A 220 57.63 24.65 -5.29
N ASP A 221 57.22 24.12 -4.14
CA ASP A 221 56.89 22.71 -3.98
C ASP A 221 55.38 22.55 -4.08
N VAL A 222 54.92 21.39 -4.56
CA VAL A 222 53.50 21.17 -4.83
C VAL A 222 53.01 20.00 -4.02
N LYS A 223 51.88 20.19 -3.33
CA LYS A 223 51.08 19.17 -2.69
C LYS A 223 49.69 19.19 -3.35
N LEU A 224 49.34 18.11 -4.03
CA LEU A 224 48.07 17.90 -4.72
C LEU A 224 47.31 16.78 -4.01
N GLU A 225 46.07 17.03 -3.67
CA GLU A 225 45.21 16.09 -2.95
C GLU A 225 43.98 15.81 -3.81
N VAL A 226 43.68 14.53 -4.05
CA VAL A 226 42.55 14.07 -4.86
C VAL A 226 41.77 13.03 -4.09
N LYS A 227 40.44 13.14 -4.07
CA LYS A 227 39.53 12.18 -3.44
C LYS A 227 38.24 12.05 -4.25
N ASP A 228 37.38 11.13 -3.85
CA ASP A 228 36.05 10.90 -4.46
C ASP A 228 36.13 10.67 -5.97
N LEU A 229 37.15 9.93 -6.44
CA LEU A 229 37.30 9.61 -7.85
C LEU A 229 36.22 8.61 -8.30
N ARG A 230 35.39 9.01 -9.26
CA ARG A 230 34.29 8.20 -9.81
C ARG A 230 34.25 8.25 -11.32
N LEU A 231 34.07 7.11 -11.96
CA LEU A 231 33.79 7.01 -13.39
C LEU A 231 32.31 6.65 -13.57
N VAL A 232 31.53 7.53 -14.17
CA VAL A 232 30.07 7.39 -14.21
C VAL A 232 29.56 7.41 -15.64
N SER A 233 28.49 6.65 -15.92
CA SER A 233 27.79 6.68 -17.20
C SER A 233 26.63 7.67 -17.15
N ILE A 234 26.68 8.75 -17.94
CA ILE A 234 25.63 9.79 -17.95
C ILE A 234 24.29 9.20 -18.38
N LYS A 235 24.30 8.37 -19.43
CA LYS A 235 23.08 7.77 -19.99
C LYS A 235 22.38 6.86 -18.96
N GLU A 236 23.16 6.22 -18.12
CA GLU A 236 22.65 5.32 -17.09
C GLU A 236 22.08 6.09 -15.89
N GLU A 237 22.74 7.16 -15.45
CA GLU A 237 22.17 8.10 -14.45
C GLU A 237 20.81 8.63 -14.91
N GLU A 238 20.70 9.06 -16.17
CA GLU A 238 19.44 9.51 -16.77
C GLU A 238 18.40 8.39 -16.87
N ARG A 239 18.82 7.16 -17.24
CA ARG A 239 17.92 6.00 -17.35
C ARG A 239 17.28 5.67 -16.00
N VAL A 240 18.07 5.59 -14.94
CA VAL A 240 17.57 5.26 -13.59
C VAL A 240 16.56 6.30 -13.12
N ILE A 241 16.79 7.60 -13.40
CA ILE A 241 15.84 8.66 -13.09
C ILE A 241 14.53 8.48 -13.86
N VAL A 242 14.60 8.26 -15.18
CA VAL A 242 13.41 8.07 -16.03
C VAL A 242 12.62 6.84 -15.62
N GLU A 243 13.29 5.73 -15.32
CA GLU A 243 12.66 4.51 -14.80
C GLU A 243 12.02 4.73 -13.43
N GLY A 244 12.69 5.46 -12.53
CA GLY A 244 12.13 5.84 -11.24
C GLY A 244 10.86 6.68 -11.37
N ILE A 245 10.88 7.72 -12.20
CA ILE A 245 9.71 8.56 -12.50
C ILE A 245 8.56 7.70 -13.05
N ALA A 246 8.84 6.88 -14.07
CA ALA A 246 7.82 6.05 -14.71
C ALA A 246 7.22 5.03 -13.72
N SER A 247 8.05 4.39 -12.90
CA SER A 247 7.61 3.40 -11.92
C SER A 247 6.74 4.02 -10.82
N VAL A 248 7.12 5.20 -10.30
CA VAL A 248 6.35 5.92 -9.28
C VAL A 248 5.03 6.41 -9.86
N ASN A 249 5.06 7.04 -11.04
CA ASN A 249 3.86 7.52 -11.73
C ASN A 249 2.85 6.40 -11.97
N ALA A 250 3.32 5.21 -12.37
CA ALA A 250 2.47 4.05 -12.65
C ALA A 250 1.65 3.55 -11.45
N LEU A 251 2.01 3.94 -10.22
CA LEU A 251 1.21 3.64 -9.02
C LEU A 251 -0.13 4.40 -9.00
N PHE A 252 -0.21 5.54 -9.68
CA PHE A 252 -1.33 6.47 -9.61
C PHE A 252 -2.23 6.41 -10.84
N LYS A 253 -3.51 6.76 -10.67
CA LYS A 253 -4.45 6.85 -11.80
C LYS A 253 -3.92 7.85 -12.84
N GLU A 254 -4.06 7.49 -14.11
CA GLU A 254 -3.56 8.27 -15.26
C GLU A 254 -2.03 8.48 -15.23
N ASP A 255 -1.32 7.62 -14.50
CA ASP A 255 0.12 7.68 -14.31
C ASP A 255 0.57 9.06 -13.77
N ASN A 256 -0.21 9.63 -12.85
CA ASN A 256 -0.01 10.97 -12.32
C ASN A 256 -0.11 11.02 -10.79
N PRO A 257 0.99 11.33 -10.06
CA PRO A 257 1.00 11.41 -8.60
C PRO A 257 0.09 12.45 -7.95
N VAL A 258 -0.52 13.36 -8.72
CA VAL A 258 -1.59 14.24 -8.22
C VAL A 258 -2.85 13.43 -7.89
N ASN A 259 -3.11 12.37 -8.64
CA ASN A 259 -4.27 11.51 -8.46
C ASN A 259 -4.09 10.51 -7.30
N THR A 260 -5.12 9.70 -7.04
CA THR A 260 -5.04 8.59 -6.09
C THR A 260 -4.42 7.35 -6.72
N ILE A 261 -3.99 6.40 -5.90
CA ILE A 261 -3.44 5.12 -6.37
C ILE A 261 -4.45 4.32 -7.21
N LYS A 262 -3.95 3.53 -8.16
CA LYS A 262 -4.80 2.59 -8.91
C LYS A 262 -5.35 1.51 -7.98
N GLU A 263 -6.55 1.01 -8.28
CA GLU A 263 -7.20 0.02 -7.41
C GLU A 263 -6.47 -1.32 -7.37
N THR A 264 -5.69 -1.63 -8.41
CA THR A 264 -4.96 -2.88 -8.61
C THR A 264 -3.56 -2.89 -7.98
N ILE A 265 -3.09 -1.76 -7.43
CA ILE A 265 -1.77 -1.69 -6.81
C ILE A 265 -1.68 -2.67 -5.64
N THR A 266 -0.55 -3.37 -5.59
CA THR A 266 -0.15 -4.26 -4.50
C THR A 266 1.03 -3.64 -3.75
N GLN A 267 1.30 -4.15 -2.54
CA GLN A 267 2.49 -3.73 -1.79
C GLN A 267 3.79 -3.97 -2.59
N ALA A 268 3.86 -5.06 -3.37
CA ALA A 268 5.01 -5.36 -4.20
C ALA A 268 5.25 -4.31 -5.30
N ASP A 269 4.19 -3.69 -5.84
CA ASP A 269 4.34 -2.61 -6.82
C ASP A 269 4.94 -1.35 -6.18
N ILE A 270 4.52 -1.04 -4.94
CA ILE A 270 5.07 0.08 -4.16
C ILE A 270 6.53 -0.18 -3.80
N ASP A 271 6.84 -1.38 -3.31
CA ASP A 271 8.21 -1.78 -2.96
C ASP A 271 9.13 -1.76 -4.19
N ALA A 272 8.63 -2.16 -5.37
CA ALA A 272 9.37 -2.08 -6.62
C ALA A 272 9.67 -0.64 -7.05
N ALA A 273 8.70 0.28 -6.89
CA ALA A 273 8.90 1.69 -7.13
C ALA A 273 9.90 2.30 -6.14
N GLN A 274 9.80 1.94 -4.85
CA GLN A 274 10.76 2.36 -3.82
C GLN A 274 12.18 1.95 -4.17
N ALA A 275 12.39 0.69 -4.58
CA ALA A 275 13.71 0.20 -4.98
C ALA A 275 14.31 0.98 -6.16
N LYS A 276 13.47 1.47 -7.09
CA LYS A 276 13.91 2.35 -8.19
C LYS A 276 14.29 3.75 -7.71
N VAL A 277 13.56 4.30 -6.74
CA VAL A 277 13.90 5.59 -6.11
C VAL A 277 15.21 5.49 -5.34
N ASP A 278 15.41 4.42 -4.57
CA ASP A 278 16.64 4.17 -3.80
C ASP A 278 17.89 4.01 -4.69
N ALA A 279 17.71 3.61 -5.94
CA ALA A 279 18.80 3.48 -6.91
C ALA A 279 19.27 4.83 -7.48
N ILE A 280 18.50 5.92 -7.34
CA ILE A 280 18.87 7.25 -7.83
C ILE A 280 19.94 7.86 -6.93
N LYS A 281 21.13 8.09 -7.50
CA LYS A 281 22.26 8.73 -6.80
C LYS A 281 22.56 10.12 -7.34
N ASP A 282 23.18 10.96 -6.50
CA ASP A 282 23.65 12.31 -6.83
C ASP A 282 22.56 13.25 -7.43
N ASN A 283 21.27 12.96 -7.17
CA ASN A 283 20.13 13.82 -7.55
C ASN A 283 19.11 13.97 -6.39
N PRO A 284 19.49 14.66 -5.30
CA PRO A 284 18.70 14.68 -4.07
C PRO A 284 17.32 15.33 -4.22
N ALA A 285 17.17 16.29 -5.14
CA ALA A 285 15.89 16.97 -5.35
C ALA A 285 14.85 16.02 -5.98
N THR A 286 15.22 15.32 -7.06
CA THR A 286 14.34 14.34 -7.71
C THR A 286 14.08 13.14 -6.81
N THR A 287 15.09 12.64 -6.09
CA THR A 287 14.90 11.55 -5.13
C THR A 287 13.91 11.94 -4.04
N ALA A 288 14.00 13.15 -3.47
CA ALA A 288 13.07 13.62 -2.44
C ALA A 288 11.63 13.78 -2.97
N GLU A 289 11.46 14.28 -4.20
CA GLU A 289 10.15 14.40 -4.85
C GLU A 289 9.50 13.03 -5.07
N LEU A 290 10.24 12.09 -5.66
CA LEU A 290 9.75 10.73 -5.90
C LEU A 290 9.48 9.99 -4.59
N GLN A 291 10.31 10.18 -3.56
CA GLN A 291 10.08 9.60 -2.24
C GLN A 291 8.76 10.09 -1.64
N ALA A 292 8.46 11.39 -1.73
CA ALA A 292 7.19 11.93 -1.24
C ALA A 292 5.98 11.32 -1.97
N HIS A 293 6.13 10.98 -3.25
CA HIS A 293 5.10 10.25 -3.99
C HIS A 293 4.99 8.78 -3.56
N VAL A 294 6.09 8.07 -3.32
CA VAL A 294 6.03 6.70 -2.79
C VAL A 294 5.39 6.68 -1.40
N ASP A 295 5.76 7.62 -0.51
CA ASP A 295 5.17 7.77 0.82
C ASP A 295 3.66 8.04 0.74
N LYS A 296 3.23 8.90 -0.20
CA LYS A 296 1.81 9.14 -0.48
C LYS A 296 1.11 7.84 -0.92
N ALA A 297 1.70 7.09 -1.86
CA ALA A 297 1.12 5.85 -2.35
C ALA A 297 0.98 4.81 -1.22
N GLN A 298 1.99 4.69 -0.36
CA GLN A 298 1.94 3.82 0.83
C GLN A 298 0.82 4.23 1.77
N ALA A 299 0.72 5.52 2.12
CA ALA A 299 -0.33 6.03 3.00
C ALA A 299 -1.74 5.79 2.45
N GLU A 300 -1.96 5.98 1.14
CA GLU A 300 -3.25 5.69 0.50
C GLU A 300 -3.56 4.18 0.47
N PHE A 301 -2.53 3.34 0.26
CA PHE A 301 -2.68 1.88 0.27
C PHE A 301 -3.05 1.36 1.66
N ASP A 302 -2.37 1.83 2.69
CA ASP A 302 -2.65 1.47 4.09
C ASP A 302 -4.05 1.93 4.50
N ALA A 303 -4.44 3.16 4.17
CA ALA A 303 -5.79 3.67 4.43
C ALA A 303 -6.87 2.83 3.73
N LYS A 304 -6.62 2.38 2.49
CA LYS A 304 -7.53 1.47 1.78
C LYS A 304 -7.64 0.13 2.50
N LYS A 305 -6.52 -0.44 2.97
CA LYS A 305 -6.51 -1.71 3.71
C LYS A 305 -7.26 -1.61 5.04
N GLU A 306 -7.09 -0.51 5.75
CA GLU A 306 -7.83 -0.24 6.98
C GLU A 306 -9.33 -0.10 6.72
N ALA A 307 -9.73 0.63 5.67
CA ALA A 307 -11.12 0.75 5.27
C ALA A 307 -11.75 -0.60 4.89
N GLU A 308 -11.03 -1.44 4.14
CA GLU A 308 -11.46 -2.81 3.79
C GLU A 308 -11.62 -3.69 5.05
N ALA A 309 -10.72 -3.55 6.03
CA ALA A 309 -10.78 -4.31 7.28
C ALA A 309 -11.96 -3.83 8.16
N ALA A 310 -12.17 -2.53 8.26
CA ALA A 310 -13.30 -1.94 8.98
C ALA A 310 -14.64 -2.36 8.36
N ASP A 311 -14.73 -2.35 7.02
CA ASP A 311 -15.92 -2.79 6.29
C ASP A 311 -16.25 -4.26 6.58
N LYS A 312 -15.26 -5.17 6.65
CA LYS A 312 -15.49 -6.57 7.05
C LYS A 312 -16.08 -6.69 8.47
N GLY A 313 -15.61 -5.87 9.40
CA GLY A 313 -16.20 -5.79 10.75
C GLY A 313 -17.65 -5.33 10.71
N GLN A 314 -17.93 -4.32 9.90
CA GLN A 314 -19.28 -3.80 9.70
C GLN A 314 -20.20 -4.82 8.99
N GLN A 315 -19.69 -5.59 8.02
CA GLN A 315 -20.41 -6.68 7.35
C GLN A 315 -20.86 -7.74 8.35
N ALA A 316 -20.01 -8.09 9.33
CA ALA A 316 -20.36 -9.04 10.38
C ALA A 316 -21.51 -8.53 11.28
N ILE A 317 -21.49 -7.23 11.63
CA ILE A 317 -22.56 -6.59 12.42
C ILE A 317 -23.88 -6.58 11.63
N ALA A 318 -23.85 -6.11 10.37
CA ALA A 318 -25.03 -6.08 9.51
C ALA A 318 -25.59 -7.49 9.28
N GLY A 319 -24.71 -8.48 9.02
CA GLY A 319 -25.11 -9.88 8.85
C GLY A 319 -25.74 -10.48 10.10
N PHE A 320 -25.22 -10.18 11.29
CA PHE A 320 -25.84 -10.60 12.55
C PHE A 320 -27.25 -10.03 12.71
N LEU A 321 -27.43 -8.72 12.49
CA LEU A 321 -28.74 -8.08 12.63
C LEU A 321 -29.76 -8.61 11.62
N VAL A 322 -29.39 -8.74 10.34
CA VAL A 322 -30.26 -9.33 9.32
C VAL A 322 -30.66 -10.75 9.70
N ASN A 323 -29.71 -11.58 10.12
CA ASN A 323 -30.01 -12.94 10.56
C ASN A 323 -30.97 -12.97 11.76
N GLN A 324 -30.83 -12.04 12.72
CA GLN A 324 -31.70 -11.95 13.90
C GLN A 324 -33.17 -11.62 13.58
N LEU A 325 -33.48 -11.12 12.38
CA LEU A 325 -34.87 -10.91 11.94
C LEU A 325 -35.61 -12.24 11.68
N TYR A 326 -34.86 -13.32 11.44
CA TYR A 326 -35.40 -14.62 11.04
C TYR A 326 -35.42 -15.63 12.17
N GLN A 327 -36.35 -16.58 12.09
CA GLN A 327 -36.41 -17.72 13.00
C GLN A 327 -35.09 -18.50 12.97
N ASN A 328 -34.64 -18.93 14.15
CA ASN A 328 -33.34 -19.61 14.34
C ASN A 328 -32.12 -18.84 13.80
N ASN A 329 -32.23 -17.52 13.63
CA ASN A 329 -31.21 -16.67 13.02
C ASN A 329 -30.84 -17.09 11.59
N ASN A 330 -31.79 -17.67 10.84
CA ASN A 330 -31.52 -18.26 9.53
C ASN A 330 -32.50 -17.72 8.47
N PRO A 331 -32.05 -16.84 7.56
CA PRO A 331 -32.85 -16.32 6.46
C PRO A 331 -33.46 -17.38 5.54
N ALA A 332 -32.83 -18.56 5.42
CA ALA A 332 -33.35 -19.65 4.60
C ALA A 332 -34.64 -20.28 5.15
N THR A 333 -35.03 -19.96 6.39
CA THR A 333 -36.29 -20.43 6.97
C THR A 333 -37.52 -19.74 6.37
N ASP A 334 -37.34 -18.57 5.75
CA ASP A 334 -38.44 -17.75 5.23
C ASP A 334 -39.55 -17.47 6.27
N ALA A 335 -39.17 -17.48 7.55
CA ALA A 335 -40.02 -17.18 8.70
C ALA A 335 -39.33 -16.13 9.59
N ILE A 336 -40.04 -15.07 9.95
CA ILE A 336 -39.52 -13.99 10.80
C ILE A 336 -39.86 -14.23 12.27
N LYS A 337 -39.05 -13.68 13.18
CA LYS A 337 -39.34 -13.76 14.62
C LYS A 337 -40.54 -12.89 14.98
N ALA A 338 -41.25 -13.23 16.06
CA ALA A 338 -42.29 -12.39 16.63
C ALA A 338 -41.77 -11.00 17.08
N THR A 339 -40.48 -10.88 17.38
CA THR A 339 -39.83 -9.61 17.72
C THR A 339 -39.46 -8.77 16.49
N THR A 340 -39.58 -9.31 15.28
CA THR A 340 -39.28 -8.60 14.04
C THR A 340 -40.39 -7.60 13.75
N ASN A 341 -40.03 -6.33 13.77
CA ASN A 341 -40.92 -5.22 13.49
C ASN A 341 -40.19 -4.21 12.58
N GLN A 342 -40.88 -3.12 12.22
CA GLN A 342 -40.30 -2.12 11.32
C GLN A 342 -39.01 -1.51 11.87
N ALA A 343 -38.97 -1.22 13.19
CA ALA A 343 -37.78 -0.63 13.81
C ALA A 343 -36.56 -1.57 13.72
N ALA A 344 -36.74 -2.88 13.86
CA ALA A 344 -35.66 -3.87 13.72
C ALA A 344 -35.16 -3.95 12.26
N ILE A 345 -36.05 -3.84 11.28
CA ILE A 345 -35.69 -3.80 9.86
C ILE A 345 -34.93 -2.51 9.54
N ASP A 346 -35.43 -1.36 10.00
CA ASP A 346 -34.80 -0.06 9.78
C ASP A 346 -33.40 0.00 10.44
N GLU A 347 -33.23 -0.61 11.63
CA GLU A 347 -31.92 -0.74 12.28
C GLU A 347 -30.94 -1.57 11.45
N ALA A 348 -31.38 -2.69 10.90
CA ALA A 348 -30.55 -3.52 10.02
C ALA A 348 -30.21 -2.77 8.71
N GLN A 349 -31.17 -2.06 8.10
CA GLN A 349 -30.95 -1.23 6.91
C GLN A 349 -29.86 -0.19 7.17
N ALA A 350 -29.93 0.50 8.30
CA ALA A 350 -28.95 1.53 8.66
C ALA A 350 -27.52 0.97 8.80
N GLN A 351 -27.34 -0.31 9.16
CA GLN A 351 -26.02 -0.94 9.17
C GLN A 351 -25.57 -1.40 7.78
N ILE A 352 -26.49 -1.86 6.93
CA ILE A 352 -26.19 -2.23 5.53
C ILE A 352 -25.78 -0.99 4.72
N ASP A 353 -26.41 0.16 4.95
CA ASP A 353 -26.12 1.40 4.23
C ASP A 353 -24.68 1.88 4.42
N LYS A 354 -24.10 1.60 5.59
CA LYS A 354 -22.70 1.92 5.93
C LYS A 354 -21.66 1.06 5.19
N LEU A 355 -22.07 -0.04 4.58
CA LEU A 355 -21.16 -0.97 3.91
C LEU A 355 -20.64 -0.41 2.58
N LEU A 356 -19.39 -0.72 2.27
CA LEU A 356 -18.83 -0.53 0.95
C LEU A 356 -19.57 -1.43 -0.07
N PRO A 357 -19.67 -1.00 -1.35
CA PRO A 357 -20.24 -1.83 -2.40
C PRO A 357 -19.53 -3.18 -2.50
N SER A 358 -20.28 -4.27 -2.32
CA SER A 358 -19.77 -5.63 -2.36
C SER A 358 -20.90 -6.62 -2.61
N ALA A 359 -20.57 -7.85 -3.03
CA ALA A 359 -21.55 -8.92 -3.15
C ALA A 359 -22.24 -9.24 -1.81
N VAL A 360 -21.52 -9.08 -0.69
CA VAL A 360 -22.07 -9.25 0.67
C VAL A 360 -23.13 -8.19 0.97
N LYS A 361 -22.88 -6.91 0.64
CA LYS A 361 -23.90 -5.85 0.78
C LYS A 361 -25.17 -6.18 0.00
N THR A 362 -25.03 -6.63 -1.25
CA THR A 362 -26.16 -7.03 -2.09
C THR A 362 -26.93 -8.21 -1.51
N ASP A 363 -26.24 -9.26 -1.06
CA ASP A 363 -26.87 -10.43 -0.43
C ASP A 363 -27.62 -10.06 0.86
N LEU A 364 -27.01 -9.25 1.73
CA LEU A 364 -27.66 -8.76 2.95
C LEU A 364 -28.89 -7.90 2.64
N GLN A 365 -28.82 -7.02 1.63
CA GLN A 365 -29.95 -6.21 1.21
C GLN A 365 -31.11 -7.07 0.71
N ASN A 366 -30.83 -8.12 -0.08
CA ASN A 366 -31.86 -9.03 -0.57
C ASN A 366 -32.55 -9.77 0.58
N LYS A 367 -31.78 -10.24 1.57
CA LYS A 367 -32.32 -10.86 2.78
C LYS A 367 -33.12 -9.87 3.62
N LEU A 368 -32.73 -8.60 3.70
CA LEU A 368 -33.50 -7.60 4.43
C LEU A 368 -34.84 -7.30 3.72
N ASN A 369 -34.81 -7.12 2.39
CA ASN A 369 -36.01 -6.93 1.58
C ASN A 369 -36.99 -8.10 1.75
N ARG A 370 -36.47 -9.33 1.78
CA ARG A 370 -37.28 -10.53 2.03
C ARG A 370 -37.93 -10.51 3.43
N ALA A 371 -37.23 -10.04 4.45
CA ALA A 371 -37.80 -9.90 5.80
C ALA A 371 -38.92 -8.85 5.83
N GLN A 372 -38.76 -7.75 5.09
CA GLN A 372 -39.79 -6.72 4.93
C GLN A 372 -41.06 -7.28 4.25
N GLU A 373 -40.90 -8.02 3.16
CA GLU A 373 -42.02 -8.69 2.49
C GLU A 373 -42.80 -9.63 3.43
N LEU A 374 -42.08 -10.43 4.24
CA LEU A 374 -42.68 -11.34 5.20
C LEU A 374 -43.44 -10.58 6.30
N LEU A 375 -42.88 -9.47 6.80
CA LEU A 375 -43.53 -8.63 7.81
C LEU A 375 -44.81 -7.99 7.27
N ASP A 376 -44.77 -7.46 6.05
CA ASP A 376 -45.93 -6.82 5.44
C ASP A 376 -47.02 -7.83 5.08
N ALA A 377 -46.63 -9.04 4.63
CA ALA A 377 -47.56 -10.15 4.44
C ALA A 377 -48.24 -10.53 5.76
N GLN A 378 -47.49 -10.67 6.86
CA GLN A 378 -48.04 -11.00 8.17
C GLN A 378 -49.05 -9.96 8.65
N LYS A 379 -48.73 -8.66 8.56
CA LYS A 379 -49.68 -7.57 8.88
C LYS A 379 -50.95 -7.65 8.03
N ALA A 380 -50.83 -7.94 6.74
CA ALA A 380 -51.98 -8.04 5.84
C ALA A 380 -52.88 -9.24 6.17
N VAL A 381 -52.31 -10.35 6.66
CA VAL A 381 -53.10 -11.50 7.14
C VAL A 381 -53.77 -11.16 8.47
N ASP A 382 -53.05 -10.57 9.42
CA ASP A 382 -53.62 -10.13 10.71
C ASP A 382 -54.83 -9.20 10.49
N ILE A 383 -54.71 -8.21 9.59
CA ILE A 383 -55.83 -7.31 9.25
C ILE A 383 -57.02 -8.10 8.69
N ALA A 384 -56.80 -8.98 7.71
CA ALA A 384 -57.87 -9.72 7.06
C ALA A 384 -58.63 -10.64 8.05
N VAL A 385 -57.91 -11.31 8.94
CA VAL A 385 -58.52 -12.17 9.98
C VAL A 385 -59.27 -11.32 10.99
N ASN A 386 -58.67 -10.23 11.46
CA ASN A 386 -59.29 -9.32 12.42
C ASN A 386 -60.59 -8.69 11.89
N GLU A 387 -60.62 -8.33 10.60
CA GLU A 387 -61.77 -7.70 9.96
C GLU A 387 -63.03 -8.58 9.90
N LEU A 388 -62.91 -9.90 10.09
CA LEU A 388 -64.06 -10.80 10.22
C LEU A 388 -64.86 -10.55 11.51
N PHE A 389 -64.24 -9.95 12.52
CA PHE A 389 -64.81 -9.82 13.86
C PHE A 389 -65.20 -8.38 14.22
N GLU A 390 -66.22 -8.24 15.06
CA GLU A 390 -66.67 -6.96 15.59
C GLU A 390 -65.52 -6.19 16.25
N GLY A 391 -65.41 -4.89 15.95
CA GLY A 391 -64.30 -4.06 16.43
C GLY A 391 -62.92 -4.48 15.91
N ASN A 392 -62.86 -5.28 14.83
CA ASN A 392 -61.65 -5.86 14.27
C ASN A 392 -60.82 -6.64 15.31
N ASN A 393 -61.50 -7.43 16.14
CA ASN A 393 -60.87 -8.17 17.23
C ASN A 393 -61.40 -9.61 17.31
N PRO A 394 -60.55 -10.63 17.08
CA PRO A 394 -60.93 -12.05 17.13
C PRO A 394 -61.46 -12.55 18.47
N ALA A 395 -61.35 -11.78 19.54
CA ALA A 395 -62.02 -12.08 20.81
C ALA A 395 -63.56 -11.95 20.70
N ASN A 396 -64.06 -11.08 19.82
CA ASN A 396 -65.47 -10.75 19.68
C ASN A 396 -66.21 -11.72 18.72
N LYS A 397 -67.50 -11.45 18.49
CA LYS A 397 -68.33 -12.14 17.50
C LYS A 397 -67.93 -11.78 16.08
N ILE A 398 -68.25 -12.63 15.11
CA ILE A 398 -68.15 -12.25 13.69
C ILE A 398 -69.11 -11.09 13.37
N LYS A 399 -68.74 -10.21 12.44
CA LYS A 399 -69.63 -9.13 12.01
C LYS A 399 -70.85 -9.70 11.28
N GLU A 400 -72.00 -9.05 11.46
CA GLU A 400 -73.24 -9.40 10.78
C GLU A 400 -73.13 -9.45 9.24
N THR A 401 -72.27 -8.63 8.66
CA THR A 401 -72.08 -8.50 7.20
C THR A 401 -71.10 -9.49 6.61
N VAL A 402 -70.39 -10.29 7.42
CA VAL A 402 -69.43 -11.29 6.91
C VAL A 402 -70.15 -12.33 6.07
N THR A 403 -69.56 -12.65 4.93
CA THR A 403 -69.99 -13.72 4.04
C THR A 403 -68.99 -14.88 4.07
N GLN A 404 -69.41 -16.05 3.58
CA GLN A 404 -68.49 -17.18 3.41
C GLN A 404 -67.28 -16.81 2.55
N ALA A 405 -67.49 -15.97 1.52
CA ALA A 405 -66.41 -15.51 0.65
C ALA A 405 -65.35 -14.68 1.40
N ASP A 406 -65.73 -13.93 2.43
CA ASP A 406 -64.78 -13.17 3.25
C ASP A 406 -63.93 -14.12 4.12
N ILE A 407 -64.54 -15.15 4.69
CA ILE A 407 -63.84 -16.19 5.47
C ILE A 407 -62.89 -16.97 4.57
N ASP A 408 -63.34 -17.41 3.40
CA ASP A 408 -62.52 -18.13 2.42
C ASP A 408 -61.34 -17.27 1.93
N ALA A 409 -61.56 -15.97 1.72
CA ALA A 409 -60.49 -15.03 1.33
C ALA A 409 -59.46 -14.84 2.45
N ALA A 410 -59.88 -14.80 3.71
CA ALA A 410 -58.98 -14.74 4.86
C ALA A 410 -58.22 -16.06 5.04
N GLN A 411 -58.89 -17.21 4.90
CA GLN A 411 -58.27 -18.54 4.92
C GLN A 411 -57.15 -18.66 3.87
N ALA A 412 -57.42 -18.25 2.63
CA ALA A 412 -56.44 -18.28 1.55
C ALA A 412 -55.19 -17.43 1.83
N LYS A 413 -55.29 -16.40 2.68
CA LYS A 413 -54.15 -15.61 3.17
C LYS A 413 -53.41 -16.35 4.29
N VAL A 414 -54.13 -16.91 5.25
CA VAL A 414 -53.56 -17.73 6.34
C VAL A 414 -52.79 -18.94 5.79
N ASP A 415 -53.27 -19.55 4.71
CA ASP A 415 -52.62 -20.69 4.07
C ASP A 415 -51.22 -20.37 3.55
N LYS A 416 -50.97 -19.11 3.16
CA LYS A 416 -49.68 -18.61 2.66
C LYS A 416 -48.71 -18.20 3.77
N VAL A 417 -49.13 -18.21 5.03
CA VAL A 417 -48.26 -17.90 6.18
C VAL A 417 -47.26 -19.04 6.35
N THR A 418 -45.97 -18.71 6.34
CA THR A 418 -44.87 -19.67 6.47
C THR A 418 -44.49 -19.96 7.92
N ASP A 419 -44.73 -19.01 8.84
CA ASP A 419 -44.51 -19.23 10.27
C ASP A 419 -45.58 -20.20 10.83
N PRO A 420 -45.18 -21.40 11.32
CA PRO A 420 -46.13 -22.41 11.76
C PRO A 420 -46.88 -22.02 13.04
N ALA A 421 -46.25 -21.29 13.96
CA ALA A 421 -46.89 -20.87 15.20
C ALA A 421 -47.94 -19.78 14.93
N LYS A 422 -47.56 -18.78 14.12
CA LYS A 422 -48.49 -17.71 13.73
C LYS A 422 -49.61 -18.23 12.83
N LYS A 423 -49.31 -19.17 11.92
CA LYS A 423 -50.34 -19.83 11.11
C LYS A 423 -51.36 -20.57 11.99
N ALA A 424 -50.91 -21.30 13.00
CA ALA A 424 -51.82 -22.00 13.92
C ALA A 424 -52.71 -21.03 14.72
N GLU A 425 -52.15 -19.91 15.19
CA GLU A 425 -52.90 -18.84 15.87
C GLU A 425 -53.99 -18.26 14.95
N LEU A 426 -53.61 -17.87 13.73
CA LEU A 426 -54.55 -17.30 12.75
C LEU A 426 -55.60 -18.31 12.28
N GLN A 427 -55.21 -19.58 12.13
CA GLN A 427 -56.13 -20.66 11.78
C GLN A 427 -57.21 -20.84 12.85
N ALA A 428 -56.85 -20.79 14.14
CA ALA A 428 -57.83 -20.87 15.22
C ALA A 428 -58.86 -19.73 15.17
N HIS A 429 -58.46 -18.54 14.72
CA HIS A 429 -59.38 -17.43 14.48
C HIS A 429 -60.29 -17.68 13.27
N ILE A 430 -59.78 -18.22 12.17
CA ILE A 430 -60.62 -18.61 11.03
C ILE A 430 -61.63 -19.69 11.42
N ASP A 431 -61.20 -20.73 12.13
CA ASP A 431 -62.07 -21.82 12.57
C ASP A 431 -63.20 -21.31 13.48
N LYS A 432 -62.89 -20.36 14.36
CA LYS A 432 -63.90 -19.66 15.17
C LYS A 432 -64.89 -18.90 14.28
N ALA A 433 -64.41 -18.13 13.31
CA ALA A 433 -65.26 -17.36 12.42
C ALA A 433 -66.21 -18.25 11.63
N GLN A 434 -65.70 -19.38 11.11
CA GLN A 434 -66.50 -20.37 10.39
C GLN A 434 -67.59 -20.96 11.29
N ALA A 435 -67.24 -21.40 12.51
CA ALA A 435 -68.20 -21.98 13.44
C ALA A 435 -69.32 -21.00 13.82
N GLU A 436 -69.00 -19.71 14.02
CA GLU A 436 -70.03 -18.70 14.29
C GLU A 436 -70.89 -18.38 13.06
N PHE A 437 -70.33 -18.41 11.85
CA PHE A 437 -71.06 -18.20 10.61
C PHE A 437 -72.04 -19.34 10.33
N ASP A 438 -71.61 -20.59 10.50
CA ASP A 438 -72.46 -21.77 10.33
C ASP A 438 -73.63 -21.77 11.33
N ALA A 439 -73.36 -21.47 12.59
CA ALA A 439 -74.40 -21.35 13.63
C ALA A 439 -75.41 -20.24 13.30
N LYS A 440 -74.95 -19.11 12.75
CA LYS A 440 -75.84 -18.03 12.28
C LYS A 440 -76.71 -18.49 11.12
N LYS A 441 -76.15 -19.21 10.13
CA LYS A 441 -76.91 -19.73 8.99
C LYS A 441 -77.95 -20.75 9.40
N GLU A 442 -77.65 -21.60 10.37
CA GLU A 442 -78.59 -22.55 10.95
C GLU A 442 -79.74 -21.82 11.66
N ALA A 443 -79.45 -20.79 12.46
CA ALA A 443 -80.46 -19.96 13.12
C ALA A 443 -81.35 -19.21 12.12
N GLU A 444 -80.78 -18.63 11.06
CA GLU A 444 -81.54 -17.98 9.98
C GLU A 444 -82.45 -18.97 9.23
N ALA A 445 -82.00 -20.21 9.04
CA ALA A 445 -82.81 -21.25 8.41
C ALA A 445 -83.97 -21.68 9.31
N ALA A 446 -83.71 -21.87 10.61
CA ALA A 446 -84.74 -22.22 11.59
C ALA A 446 -85.78 -21.11 11.75
N ASP A 447 -85.38 -19.84 11.77
CA ASP A 447 -86.31 -18.69 11.81
C ASP A 447 -87.17 -18.61 10.54
N LYS A 448 -86.59 -18.81 9.35
CA LYS A 448 -87.35 -18.89 8.09
C LYS A 448 -88.35 -20.04 8.09
N GLU A 449 -87.97 -21.20 8.61
CA GLU A 449 -88.87 -22.35 8.73
C GLU A 449 -90.03 -22.04 9.71
N GLN A 450 -89.73 -21.43 10.85
CA GLN A 450 -90.76 -20.98 11.81
C GLN A 450 -91.69 -19.93 11.18
N GLN A 451 -91.16 -18.98 10.41
CA GLN A 451 -91.97 -17.98 9.70
C GLN A 451 -92.88 -18.62 8.64
N LEU A 452 -92.42 -19.66 7.93
CA LEU A 452 -93.24 -20.41 6.98
C LEU A 452 -94.36 -21.20 7.69
N ILE A 453 -94.05 -21.84 8.82
CA ILE A 453 -95.03 -22.57 9.63
C ILE A 453 -96.08 -21.59 10.17
N ALA A 454 -95.65 -20.47 10.76
CA ALA A 454 -96.55 -19.43 11.25
C ALA A 454 -97.44 -18.88 10.11
N GLY A 455 -96.85 -18.58 8.95
CA GLY A 455 -97.61 -18.14 7.77
C GLY A 455 -98.64 -19.17 7.30
N PHE A 456 -98.28 -20.46 7.27
CA PHE A 456 -99.22 -21.52 6.92
C PHE A 456 -100.36 -21.65 7.93
N LEU A 457 -100.05 -21.66 9.24
CA LEU A 457 -101.04 -21.77 10.31
C LEU A 457 -102.01 -20.59 10.31
N VAL A 458 -101.50 -19.35 10.17
CA VAL A 458 -102.32 -18.15 10.03
C VAL A 458 -103.22 -18.24 8.80
N ASN A 459 -102.68 -18.65 7.65
CA ASN A 459 -103.46 -18.82 6.42
C ASN A 459 -104.63 -19.82 6.62
N GLN A 460 -104.43 -20.91 7.38
CA GLN A 460 -105.47 -21.91 7.66
C GLN A 460 -106.68 -21.38 8.45
N LEU A 461 -106.57 -20.23 9.12
CA LEU A 461 -107.69 -19.60 9.86
C LEU A 461 -108.74 -18.96 8.95
N TYR A 462 -108.34 -18.60 7.71
CA TYR A 462 -109.16 -17.87 6.74
C TYR A 462 -109.82 -18.78 5.70
N GLN A 463 -110.96 -18.33 5.14
CA GLN A 463 -111.62 -19.03 4.04
C GLN A 463 -110.66 -19.21 2.86
N ASP A 464 -110.76 -20.36 2.19
CA ASP A 464 -109.86 -20.79 1.12
C ASP A 464 -108.36 -20.76 1.47
N ASN A 465 -108.01 -20.75 2.75
CA ASN A 465 -106.65 -20.59 3.28
C ASN A 465 -105.97 -19.29 2.83
N ASN A 466 -106.73 -18.22 2.61
CA ASN A 466 -106.21 -16.97 2.09
C ASN A 466 -106.70 -15.79 2.93
N PRO A 467 -105.80 -15.11 3.67
CA PRO A 467 -106.15 -13.93 4.47
C PRO A 467 -106.80 -12.81 3.65
N ALA A 468 -106.53 -12.73 2.34
CA ALA A 468 -107.14 -11.72 1.47
C ALA A 468 -108.64 -11.91 1.22
N THR A 469 -109.23 -13.05 1.63
CA THR A 469 -110.69 -13.26 1.57
C THR A 469 -111.44 -12.45 2.62
N ASP A 470 -110.75 -11.96 3.65
CA ASP A 470 -111.30 -11.20 4.79
C ASP A 470 -112.45 -11.92 5.52
N ALA A 471 -112.51 -13.25 5.38
CA ALA A 471 -113.51 -14.10 6.01
C ALA A 471 -112.82 -15.28 6.72
N ILE A 472 -113.15 -15.52 8.00
CA ILE A 472 -112.67 -16.70 8.75
C ILE A 472 -113.51 -17.93 8.43
N LYS A 473 -112.93 -19.13 8.53
CA LYS A 473 -113.69 -20.38 8.37
C LYS A 473 -114.72 -20.52 9.48
N ALA A 474 -115.88 -21.12 9.17
CA ALA A 474 -116.90 -21.44 10.17
C ALA A 474 -116.40 -22.44 11.24
N THR A 475 -115.32 -23.17 10.95
CA THR A 475 -114.65 -24.11 11.87
C THR A 475 -113.55 -23.46 12.71
N THR A 476 -113.23 -22.18 12.49
CA THR A 476 -112.23 -21.45 13.29
C THR A 476 -112.78 -21.15 14.67
N THR A 477 -112.03 -21.51 15.72
CA THR A 477 -112.36 -21.30 17.14
C THR A 477 -111.24 -20.54 17.85
N GLN A 478 -111.49 -20.04 19.07
CA GLN A 478 -110.43 -19.40 19.86
C GLN A 478 -109.22 -20.33 20.07
N ALA A 479 -109.46 -21.62 20.33
CA ALA A 479 -108.38 -22.59 20.51
C ALA A 479 -107.49 -22.77 19.26
N THR A 480 -108.08 -22.71 18.06
CA THR A 480 -107.31 -22.77 16.81
C THR A 480 -106.56 -21.47 16.50
N ILE A 481 -107.05 -20.32 16.98
CA ILE A 481 -106.36 -19.03 16.89
C ILE A 481 -105.17 -19.03 17.86
N ASP A 482 -105.33 -19.52 19.09
CA ASP A 482 -104.25 -19.56 20.09
C ASP A 482 -103.10 -20.52 19.71
N THR A 483 -103.37 -21.49 18.82
CA THR A 483 -102.38 -22.47 18.33
C THR A 483 -101.59 -21.96 17.12
N ALA A 484 -102.17 -21.05 16.34
CA ALA A 484 -101.57 -20.46 15.14
C ALA A 484 -100.76 -19.22 15.49
#